data_AF-A0A1I1YFR1-F1
#
_entry.id   AF-A0A1I1YFR1-F1
#
_cell.length_a   1.000
_cell.length_b   1.000
_cell.length_c   1.000
_cell.angle_alpha   90.00
_cell.angle_beta   90.00
_cell.angle_gamma   90.00
#
_symmetry.space_group_name_H-M   'P 1'
#
loop_
_entity.id
_entity.type
_entity.pdbx_description
1 polymer ?
#
loop_
_entity_poly.entity_id
_entity_poly.type
_entity_poly.pdbx_seq_one_letter_code
_entity_poly.pdbx_strand_id
1 'polypeptide(L)' 'MNALRIEFDPNTSVFPEPLTDEFEGSIDAISCLHYAAIYEKWAERAKSSGRNDLATEYEAATAYWKSYYESWEPR' A
#
# COMPACT_ATOMS: atom_id res chain seq x y z
N MET A 1 24.25 6.22 -30.22
CA MET A 1 23.69 6.87 -29.01
C MET A 1 23.31 5.74 -28.07
N ASN A 2 24.15 5.48 -27.06
CA ASN A 2 23.92 4.40 -26.10
C ASN A 2 22.79 4.80 -25.16
N ALA A 3 21.72 4.01 -25.14
CA ALA A 3 20.68 4.13 -24.12
C ALA A 3 21.34 3.89 -22.75
N LEU A 4 21.11 4.83 -21.83
CA LEU A 4 21.48 4.69 -20.43
C LEU A 4 20.83 3.40 -19.90
N ARG A 5 21.66 2.38 -19.63
CA ARG A 5 21.24 1.22 -18.85
C ARG A 5 21.02 1.73 -17.42
N ILE A 6 19.77 1.76 -17.00
CA ILE A 6 19.42 1.92 -15.60
C ILE A 6 19.92 0.65 -14.91
N GLU A 7 21.07 0.73 -14.22
CA GLU A 7 21.54 -0.36 -13.38
C GLU A 7 20.67 -0.36 -12.12
N PHE A 8 19.77 -1.34 -12.07
CA PHE A 8 18.91 -1.64 -10.93
C PHE A 8 19.76 -2.32 -9.85
N ASP A 9 19.90 -1.68 -8.69
CA ASP A 9 20.49 -2.30 -7.50
C ASP A 9 19.40 -3.11 -6.78
N PRO A 10 19.48 -4.45 -6.76
CA PRO A 10 18.48 -5.31 -6.16
C PRO A 10 18.46 -5.28 -4.63
N ASN A 11 19.37 -4.54 -3.96
CA ASN A 11 19.49 -4.49 -2.50
C ASN A 11 19.12 -3.12 -1.87
N THR A 12 18.63 -2.13 -2.64
CA THR A 12 18.28 -0.80 -2.11
C THR A 12 16.81 -0.41 -2.40
N SER A 13 15.89 -0.78 -1.48
CA SER A 13 14.53 -0.20 -1.28
C SER A 13 13.80 0.34 -2.53
N VAL A 14 13.25 -0.55 -3.37
CA VAL A 14 12.46 -0.17 -4.55
C VAL A 14 10.95 -0.41 -4.30
N PHE A 15 10.43 0.19 -3.22
CA PHE A 15 9.05 0.18 -2.70
C PHE A 15 8.33 -1.15 -2.43
N PRO A 16 8.77 -1.89 -1.39
CA PRO A 16 7.91 -2.75 -0.59
C PRO A 16 7.82 -2.15 0.84
N GLU A 17 6.72 -2.18 1.59
CA GLU A 17 5.53 -3.04 1.56
C GLU A 17 4.44 -2.39 2.43
N PRO A 18 3.19 -2.85 2.33
CA PRO A 18 2.68 -3.47 3.56
C PRO A 18 2.23 -4.91 3.33
N LEU A 19 3.00 -5.86 3.87
CA LEU A 19 2.50 -7.18 4.21
C LEU A 19 1.56 -7.03 5.40
N THR A 20 0.28 -7.37 5.22
CA THR A 20 -0.68 -7.53 6.32
C THR A 20 -0.62 -8.94 6.93
N ASP A 21 0.43 -9.72 6.63
CA ASP A 21 0.42 -11.19 6.62
C ASP A 21 0.53 -11.86 8.00
N GLU A 22 0.11 -11.20 9.08
CA GLU A 22 0.07 -11.80 10.42
C GLU A 22 -1.16 -11.40 11.25
N PHE A 23 -2.34 -11.20 10.65
CA PHE A 23 -3.56 -11.24 11.47
C PHE A 23 -4.11 -12.66 11.59
N GLU A 24 -3.46 -13.46 12.46
CA GLU A 24 -4.13 -14.57 13.17
C GLU A 24 -5.14 -13.96 14.17
N GLY A 25 -6.19 -13.30 13.67
CA GLY A 25 -7.17 -12.63 14.52
C GLY A 25 -8.34 -12.03 13.75
N SER A 26 -9.41 -11.68 14.46
CA SER A 26 -10.52 -10.93 13.87
C SER A 26 -10.08 -9.51 13.56
N ILE A 27 -10.17 -9.10 12.30
CA ILE A 27 -9.97 -7.71 11.88
C ILE A 27 -11.10 -6.87 12.44
N ASP A 28 -10.77 -5.95 13.36
CA ASP A 28 -11.70 -4.98 13.90
C ASP A 28 -11.72 -3.68 13.08
N ALA A 29 -12.72 -2.82 13.35
CA ALA A 29 -12.90 -1.55 12.65
C ALA A 29 -11.67 -0.64 12.72
N ILE A 30 -10.90 -0.70 13.82
CA ILE A 30 -9.70 0.12 14.03
C ILE A 30 -8.58 -0.36 13.12
N SER A 31 -8.43 -1.67 12.99
CA SER A 31 -7.46 -2.32 12.11
C SER A 31 -7.73 -1.96 10.64
N CYS A 32 -8.99 -1.93 10.21
CA CYS A 32 -9.36 -1.47 8.87
C CYS A 32 -8.90 -0.04 8.59
N LEU A 33 -9.19 0.90 9.49
CA LEU A 33 -8.78 2.30 9.34
C LEU A 33 -7.26 2.46 9.40
N HIS A 34 -6.59 1.68 10.25
CA HIS A 34 -5.13 1.66 10.35
C HIS A 34 -4.48 1.24 9.04
N TYR A 35 -4.95 0.15 8.42
CA TYR A 35 -4.44 -0.30 7.13
C TYR A 35 -4.73 0.71 6.02
N ALA A 36 -5.94 1.27 5.97
CA ALA A 36 -6.26 2.30 4.99
C ALA A 36 -5.27 3.48 5.04
N ALA A 37 -4.93 3.96 6.24
CA ALA A 37 -3.97 5.05 6.45
C ALA A 37 -2.53 4.67 6.06
N ILE A 38 -2.11 3.42 6.29
CA ILE A 38 -0.80 2.93 5.84
C ILE A 38 -0.71 3.00 4.31
N TYR A 39 -1.71 2.46 3.61
CA TYR A 39 -1.73 2.45 2.15
C TYR A 39 -1.82 3.87 1.55
N GLU A 40 -2.53 4.81 2.19
CA GLU A 40 -2.57 6.22 1.73
C GLU A 40 -1.18 6.85 1.74
N LYS A 41 -0.43 6.65 2.83
CA LYS A 41 0.93 7.15 2.96
C LYS A 41 1.86 6.58 1.89
N TRP A 42 1.71 5.30 1.56
CA TRP A 42 2.50 4.65 0.52
C TRP A 42 2.10 5.14 -0.88
N ALA A 43 0.81 5.36 -1.13
CA ALA A 43 0.32 5.95 -2.38
C ALA A 43 0.91 7.34 -2.63
N GLU A 44 0.88 8.23 -1.63
CA GLU A 44 1.50 9.56 -1.73
C GLU A 44 2.99 9.49 -2.01
N ARG A 45 3.69 8.59 -1.31
CA ARG A 45 5.12 8.38 -1.50
C ARG A 45 5.44 7.86 -2.90
N ALA A 46 4.64 6.94 -3.44
CA ALA A 46 4.77 6.43 -4.79
C ALA A 46 4.53 7.53 -5.84
N LYS A 47 3.49 8.35 -5.69
CA LYS A 47 3.23 9.53 -6.55
C LYS A 47 4.40 10.49 -6.56
N SER A 48 4.92 10.85 -5.38
CA SER A 48 6.06 11.78 -5.26
C SER A 48 7.35 11.25 -5.89
N SER A 49 7.46 9.92 -6.04
CA SER A 49 8.60 9.24 -6.63
C SER A 49 8.42 8.96 -8.14
N GLY A 50 7.32 9.41 -8.75
CA GLY A 50 7.00 9.14 -10.16
C GLY A 50 6.59 7.69 -10.43
N ARG A 51 6.32 6.90 -9.38
CA ARG A 51 5.87 5.51 -9.44
C ARG A 51 4.35 5.46 -9.46
N ASN A 52 3.75 5.94 -10.55
CA ASN A 52 2.29 5.99 -10.70
C ASN A 52 1.64 4.59 -10.76
N ASP A 53 2.42 3.58 -11.19
CA ASP A 53 2.08 2.16 -11.11
C ASP A 53 1.76 1.77 -9.66
N LEU A 54 2.71 1.96 -8.75
CA LEU A 54 2.56 1.62 -7.34
C LEU A 54 1.55 2.52 -6.62
N ALA A 55 1.46 3.80 -7.01
CA ALA A 55 0.47 4.70 -6.44
C ALA A 55 -0.95 4.19 -6.63
N THR A 56 -1.26 3.70 -7.85
CA THR A 56 -2.58 3.16 -8.19
C THR A 56 -2.89 1.90 -7.38
N GLU A 57 -1.90 1.02 -7.20
CA GLU A 57 -2.04 -0.20 -6.41
C GLU A 57 -2.32 0.12 -4.93
N TYR A 58 -1.57 1.06 -4.34
CA TYR A 58 -1.77 1.48 -2.96
C TYR A 58 -3.12 2.18 -2.75
N GLU A 59 -3.57 3.01 -3.70
CA GLU A 59 -4.91 3.61 -3.63
C GLU A 59 -6.03 2.58 -3.67
N ALA A 60 -5.90 1.54 -4.51
CA ALA A 60 -6.87 0.45 -4.56
C ALA A 60 -6.94 -0.30 -3.22
N ALA A 61 -5.81 -0.53 -2.57
CA ALA A 61 -5.76 -1.15 -1.26
C ALA A 61 -6.35 -0.26 -0.15
N THR A 62 -6.10 1.05 -0.16
CA THR A 62 -6.79 2.01 0.72
C THR A 62 -8.31 1.90 0.57
N ALA A 63 -8.80 1.89 -0.67
CA ALA A 63 -10.23 1.80 -0.94
C ALA A 63 -10.84 0.49 -0.42
N TYR A 64 -10.12 -0.62 -0.60
CA TYR A 64 -10.52 -1.93 -0.05
C TYR A 64 -10.73 -1.88 1.46
N TRP A 65 -9.75 -1.37 2.22
CA TRP A 65 -9.83 -1.31 3.68
C TRP A 65 -10.91 -0.36 4.19
N LYS A 66 -11.14 0.76 3.50
CA LYS A 66 -12.25 1.68 3.81
C LYS A 66 -13.60 1.03 3.55
N SER A 67 -13.76 0.34 2.42
CA SER A 67 -15.00 -0.38 2.12
C SER A 67 -15.26 -1.49 3.14
N TYR A 68 -14.22 -2.21 3.55
CA TYR A 68 -14.33 -3.23 4.58
C TYR A 68 -14.76 -2.64 5.94
N TYR A 69 -14.20 -1.48 6.33
CA TYR A 69 -14.65 -0.71 7.49
C TYR A 69 -16.12 -0.26 7.38
N GLU A 70 -16.54 0.28 6.24
CA GLU A 70 -17.92 0.74 6.02
C GLU A 70 -18.94 -0.39 6.10
N SER A 71 -18.53 -1.60 5.69
CA SER A 71 -19.35 -2.82 5.80
C SER A 71 -19.26 -3.49 7.18
N TRP A 72 -18.44 -2.96 8.10
CA TRP A 72 -18.20 -3.59 9.39
C TRP A 72 -19.39 -3.37 10.33
N GLU A 73 -20.04 -4.48 10.69
CA GLU A 73 -21.06 -4.51 11.73
C GLU A 73 -20.45 -5.08 13.02
N PRO A 74 -20.50 -4.36 14.15
CA PRO A 74 -20.08 -4.92 15.44
C PRO A 74 -20.98 -6.11 15.78
N ARG A 75 -20.38 -7.30 15.95
CA ARG A 75 -21.07 -8.50 16.44
C ARG A 75 -21.28 -8.48 17.94
#